data_AF-A0A1G2DE52-F1
#
_entry.id   AF-A0A1G2DE52-F1
#
_cell.length_a   1.000
_cell.length_b   1.000
_cell.length_c   1.000
_cell.angle_alpha   90.00
_cell.angle_beta   90.00
_cell.angle_gamma   90.00
#
_symmetry.space_group_name_H-M   'P 1'
#
loop_
_entity.id
_entity.type
_entity.pdbx_description
1 polymer ?
#
loop_
_entity_poly.entity_id
_entity_poly.type
_entity_poly.pdbx_seq_one_letter_code
_entity_poly.pdbx_strand_id
1 'polypeptide(L)'
;MNAENMSTENGGDDEPRSLPRRKFLSQALGLAAGALIPVAMTESWAQETEGVPMYPEGWFFTPEAIAKIYDQEYHGERRLQNVIRMEGGVLRGLSYRSEIAVPPRFIEQMCAHCSDMLAAGAAAYLFRLDAFHNHLHLPAEVVQSDHQGLSINAASEKAMRDPRLVALYHNYEHTPIPPKGTPLYEVYKKRNVAAYFDGRPIEILPLPEGKTTAADLPMQTVNPDVKFAAHKNGLFSISHKGETIRLDFSLGDQRYY
;
A
#
# COMPACT_ATOMS: atom_id res chain seq x y z
N MET A 1 44.66 -11.43 -48.93
CA MET A 1 43.94 -10.80 -47.82
C MET A 1 43.97 -11.80 -46.68
N ASN A 2 44.77 -11.51 -45.65
CA ASN A 2 45.02 -12.41 -44.52
C ASN A 2 43.88 -12.28 -43.52
N ALA A 3 43.36 -13.42 -43.06
CA ALA A 3 42.41 -13.52 -41.95
C ALA A 3 43.21 -13.83 -40.68
N GLU A 4 43.12 -12.95 -39.69
CA GLU A 4 43.67 -13.13 -38.35
C GLU A 4 42.55 -13.44 -37.35
N ASN A 5 42.79 -14.49 -36.56
CA ASN A 5 42.52 -14.67 -35.14
C ASN A 5 41.25 -14.06 -34.52
N MET A 6 40.33 -14.94 -34.10
CA MET A 6 39.47 -14.70 -32.94
C MET A 6 39.88 -15.62 -31.80
N SER A 7 40.24 -14.98 -30.69
CA SER A 7 40.60 -15.55 -29.39
C SER A 7 39.38 -15.95 -28.58
N THR A 8 39.58 -17.00 -27.80
CA THR A 8 38.78 -17.51 -26.68
C THR A 8 38.64 -16.51 -25.54
N GLU A 9 37.50 -16.51 -24.84
CA GLU A 9 37.49 -16.27 -23.39
C GLU A 9 36.24 -16.82 -22.70
N ASN A 10 36.46 -17.29 -21.47
CA ASN A 10 35.63 -18.14 -20.63
C ASN A 10 34.59 -17.33 -19.84
N GLY A 11 33.32 -17.75 -19.87
CA GLY A 11 32.30 -17.32 -18.91
C GLY A 11 32.43 -18.13 -17.63
N GLY A 12 32.95 -17.51 -16.57
CA GLY A 12 32.96 -18.06 -15.21
C GLY A 12 31.63 -17.85 -14.51
N ASP A 13 31.15 -18.93 -13.90
CA ASP A 13 30.05 -18.97 -12.95
C ASP A 13 30.39 -18.15 -11.69
N ASP A 14 29.57 -17.15 -11.36
CA ASP A 14 29.60 -16.49 -10.04
C ASP A 14 28.26 -16.72 -9.35
N GLU A 15 28.28 -17.62 -8.36
CA GLU A 15 27.19 -17.86 -7.42
C GLU A 15 26.84 -16.61 -6.60
N PRO A 16 25.58 -16.43 -6.19
CA PRO A 16 25.14 -15.29 -5.40
C PRO A 16 25.71 -15.34 -3.96
N ARG A 17 26.52 -14.34 -3.62
CA ARG A 17 27.09 -14.12 -2.28
C ARG A 17 26.00 -13.86 -1.26
N SER A 18 25.87 -14.77 -0.29
CA SER A 18 25.06 -14.60 0.92
C SER A 18 25.63 -13.54 1.86
N LEU A 19 24.77 -12.66 2.39
CA LEU A 19 25.14 -11.63 3.39
C LEU A 19 25.33 -12.22 4.81
N PRO A 20 26.16 -11.58 5.66
CA PRO A 20 26.59 -12.16 6.93
C PRO A 20 25.53 -12.06 8.04
N ARG A 21 25.15 -13.21 8.61
CA ARG A 21 24.33 -13.32 9.82
C ARG A 21 25.14 -12.89 11.05
N ARG A 22 24.75 -11.79 11.69
CA ARG A 22 25.20 -11.46 13.05
C ARG A 22 24.43 -12.29 14.07
N LYS A 23 25.19 -13.02 14.90
CA LYS A 23 24.71 -13.79 16.07
C LYS A 23 24.28 -12.84 17.18
N PHE A 24 23.11 -13.08 17.77
CA PHE A 24 22.84 -12.71 19.17
C PHE A 24 22.15 -13.87 19.88
N LEU A 25 22.77 -14.27 21.00
CA LEU A 25 22.23 -15.19 21.99
C LEU A 25 21.05 -14.55 22.73
N SER A 26 20.04 -15.35 23.06
CA SER A 26 19.48 -15.36 24.42
C SER A 26 18.72 -16.66 24.69
N GLN A 27 19.13 -17.33 25.76
CA GLN A 27 18.47 -18.49 26.38
C GLN A 27 17.38 -18.04 27.39
N ALA A 28 16.56 -19.03 27.78
CA ALA A 28 15.70 -19.14 28.98
C ALA A 28 14.25 -18.60 28.85
N LEU A 29 13.19 -19.44 28.82
CA LEU A 29 12.56 -20.31 29.85
C LEU A 29 11.53 -19.58 30.75
N GLY A 30 10.30 -20.09 30.80
CA GLY A 30 9.41 -19.93 31.97
C GLY A 30 7.90 -19.82 31.68
N LEU A 31 7.16 -20.90 31.96
CA LEU A 31 5.69 -21.03 31.96
C LEU A 31 5.00 -20.25 33.09
N ALA A 32 3.77 -19.77 32.85
CA ALA A 32 2.66 -19.80 33.82
C ALA A 32 1.29 -19.58 33.14
N ALA A 33 0.32 -20.42 33.53
CA ALA A 33 -1.07 -20.45 33.06
C ALA A 33 -2.00 -19.56 33.89
N GLY A 34 -3.13 -19.11 33.30
CA GLY A 34 -4.28 -18.67 34.10
C GLY A 34 -5.35 -17.81 33.40
N ALA A 35 -6.52 -18.43 33.17
CA ALA A 35 -7.88 -17.89 33.03
C ALA A 35 -8.37 -17.32 31.68
N LEU A 36 -9.51 -17.91 31.25
CA LEU A 36 -10.28 -17.71 30.02
C LEU A 36 -11.17 -16.46 30.05
N ILE A 37 -11.19 -15.71 28.95
CA ILE A 37 -12.29 -14.83 28.49
C ILE A 37 -12.59 -15.25 27.04
N PRO A 38 -13.86 -15.40 26.61
CA PRO A 38 -14.17 -15.88 25.28
C PRO A 38 -13.74 -14.88 24.21
N VAL A 39 -12.89 -15.39 23.33
CA VAL A 39 -12.39 -14.76 22.12
C VAL A 39 -13.38 -14.95 20.99
N ALA A 40 -13.70 -13.85 20.31
CA ALA A 40 -13.94 -13.84 18.87
C ALA A 40 -13.83 -12.39 18.41
N MET A 41 -12.69 -12.05 17.77
CA MET A 41 -12.31 -10.82 17.03
C MET A 41 -10.92 -10.25 17.40
N THR A 42 -10.15 -10.84 18.32
CA THR A 42 -8.78 -10.41 18.67
C THR A 42 -7.67 -11.41 18.33
N GLU A 43 -8.01 -12.62 17.92
CA GLU A 43 -7.07 -13.76 17.84
C GLU A 43 -6.13 -13.76 16.63
N SER A 44 -6.48 -13.07 15.54
CA SER A 44 -5.60 -13.05 14.35
C SER A 44 -4.40 -12.10 14.49
N TRP A 45 -4.42 -11.19 15.48
CA TRP A 45 -3.39 -10.16 15.65
C TRP A 45 -2.34 -10.54 16.67
N ALA A 46 -2.76 -11.17 17.77
CA ALA A 46 -1.85 -11.63 18.81
C ALA A 46 -0.78 -12.60 18.27
N GLN A 47 -1.07 -13.34 17.20
CA GLN A 47 -0.11 -14.26 16.58
C GLN A 47 0.87 -13.59 15.60
N GLU A 48 0.48 -12.53 14.88
CA GLU A 48 1.34 -11.86 13.89
C GLU A 48 2.20 -10.75 14.52
N THR A 49 1.74 -10.11 15.60
CA THR A 49 2.48 -9.07 16.33
C THR A 49 3.15 -9.56 17.62
N GLU A 50 3.12 -10.88 17.90
CA GLU A 50 3.73 -11.44 19.10
C GLU A 50 5.23 -11.09 19.16
N GLY A 51 5.61 -10.31 20.18
CA GLY A 51 7.00 -9.84 20.35
C GLY A 51 7.44 -8.73 19.38
N VAL A 52 6.52 -8.06 18.67
CA VAL A 52 6.83 -6.85 17.88
C VAL A 52 6.65 -5.62 18.77
N PRO A 53 7.63 -4.70 18.85
CA PRO A 53 7.50 -3.50 19.69
C PRO A 53 6.40 -2.58 19.18
N MET A 54 5.41 -2.34 20.03
CA MET A 54 4.32 -1.39 19.82
C MET A 54 4.48 -0.18 20.74
N TYR A 55 3.89 0.95 20.36
CA TYR A 55 3.73 2.05 21.31
C TYR A 55 2.69 1.67 22.39
N PRO A 56 2.78 2.25 23.62
CA PRO A 56 1.86 1.95 24.72
C PRO A 56 0.37 2.14 24.38
N GLU A 57 0.06 2.97 23.39
CA GLU A 57 -1.28 3.28 22.92
C GLU A 57 -1.89 2.21 21.98
N GLY A 58 -1.18 1.10 21.72
CA GLY A 58 -1.72 -0.14 21.15
C GLY A 58 -2.14 -0.11 19.67
N TRP A 59 -2.26 1.07 19.06
CA TRP A 59 -2.59 1.23 17.63
C TRP A 59 -1.38 1.59 16.75
N PHE A 60 -0.26 1.95 17.38
CA PHE A 60 0.91 2.47 16.69
C PHE A 60 2.13 1.55 16.80
N PHE A 61 2.93 1.55 15.75
CA PHE A 61 4.12 0.71 15.59
C PHE A 61 5.36 1.57 15.40
N THR A 62 6.50 1.13 15.95
CA THR A 62 7.78 1.79 15.67
C THR A 62 8.18 1.57 14.20
N PRO A 63 9.06 2.41 13.62
CA PRO A 63 9.56 2.18 12.26
C PRO A 63 10.18 0.78 12.05
N GLU A 64 10.88 0.25 13.06
CA GLU A 64 11.48 -1.09 13.01
C GLU A 64 10.41 -2.19 13.01
N ALA A 65 9.33 -2.00 13.77
CA ALA A 65 8.18 -2.90 13.76
C ALA A 65 7.48 -2.89 12.39
N ILE A 66 7.25 -1.71 11.82
CA ILE A 66 6.67 -1.56 10.47
C ILE A 66 7.54 -2.29 9.44
N ALA A 67 8.85 -2.10 9.46
CA ALA A 67 9.77 -2.77 8.54
C ALA A 67 9.75 -4.31 8.69
N LYS A 68 9.71 -4.81 9.93
CA LYS A 68 9.61 -6.25 10.20
C LYS A 68 8.29 -6.84 9.68
N ILE A 69 7.17 -6.18 9.94
CA ILE A 69 5.85 -6.66 9.50
C ILE A 69 5.74 -6.58 7.97
N TYR A 70 6.30 -5.54 7.34
CA TYR A 70 6.39 -5.48 5.89
C TYR A 70 7.09 -6.70 5.30
N ASP A 71 8.27 -7.08 5.83
CA ASP A 71 9.01 -8.25 5.36
C ASP A 71 8.18 -9.54 5.48
N GLN A 72 7.47 -9.69 6.61
CA GLN A 72 6.58 -10.81 6.86
C GLN A 72 5.39 -10.85 5.89
N GLU A 73 4.73 -9.72 5.63
CA GLU A 73 3.60 -9.66 4.70
C GLU A 73 4.04 -9.84 3.25
N TYR A 74 5.17 -9.24 2.86
CA TYR A 74 5.67 -9.31 1.50
C TYR A 74 6.09 -10.73 1.13
N HIS A 75 6.79 -11.41 2.03
CA HIS A 75 7.28 -12.77 1.83
C HIS A 75 6.33 -13.87 2.29
N GLY A 76 5.26 -13.51 3.00
CA GLY A 76 4.25 -14.44 3.51
C GLY A 76 3.40 -15.08 2.42
N GLU A 77 2.39 -15.84 2.86
CA GLU A 77 1.40 -16.47 1.98
C GLU A 77 0.09 -15.68 1.90
N ARG A 78 -0.09 -14.71 2.81
CA ARG A 78 -1.33 -13.94 2.94
C ARG A 78 -1.33 -12.79 1.94
N ARG A 79 -2.37 -12.74 1.10
CA ARG A 79 -2.61 -11.69 0.11
C ARG A 79 -3.85 -10.87 0.46
N LEU A 80 -4.04 -9.75 -0.24
CA LEU A 80 -5.32 -9.03 -0.20
C LEU A 80 -6.46 -9.95 -0.61
N GLN A 81 -7.62 -9.70 -0.03
CA GLN A 81 -8.86 -10.32 -0.44
C GLN A 81 -9.42 -9.62 -1.67
N ASN A 82 -10.15 -10.37 -2.49
CA ASN A 82 -10.87 -9.82 -3.63
C ASN A 82 -9.96 -9.05 -4.59
N VAL A 83 -8.73 -9.56 -4.80
CA VAL A 83 -7.73 -8.95 -5.68
C VAL A 83 -8.34 -8.69 -7.06
N ILE A 84 -8.09 -7.50 -7.58
CA ILE A 84 -8.42 -7.14 -8.96
C ILE A 84 -7.63 -8.06 -9.88
N ARG A 85 -8.34 -8.87 -10.68
CA ARG A 85 -7.74 -9.92 -11.49
C ARG A 85 -8.20 -9.83 -12.94
N MET A 86 -7.39 -10.37 -13.85
CA MET A 86 -7.74 -10.50 -15.26
C MET A 86 -8.68 -11.70 -15.45
N GLU A 87 -9.87 -11.46 -15.99
CA GLU A 87 -10.85 -12.51 -16.30
C GLU A 87 -11.46 -12.25 -17.69
N GLY A 88 -11.22 -13.16 -18.63
CA GLY A 88 -11.69 -13.02 -20.01
C GLY A 88 -11.15 -11.77 -20.73
N GLY A 89 -9.94 -11.34 -20.41
CA GLY A 89 -9.32 -10.13 -20.99
C GLY A 89 -9.81 -8.81 -20.38
N VAL A 90 -10.60 -8.86 -19.31
CA VAL A 90 -11.09 -7.69 -18.58
C VAL A 90 -10.61 -7.76 -17.13
N LEU A 91 -10.10 -6.65 -16.60
CA LEU A 91 -9.80 -6.55 -15.17
C LEU A 91 -11.11 -6.46 -14.39
N ARG A 92 -11.28 -7.32 -13.39
CA ARG A 92 -12.47 -7.36 -12.52
C ARG A 92 -12.07 -7.23 -11.06
N GLY A 93 -12.84 -6.44 -10.32
CA GLY A 93 -12.69 -6.24 -8.88
C GLY A 93 -14.05 -6.27 -8.20
N LEU A 94 -14.08 -6.71 -6.94
CA LEU A 94 -15.29 -6.69 -6.14
C LEU A 94 -15.53 -5.29 -5.59
N SER A 95 -16.57 -4.61 -6.07
CA SER A 95 -17.08 -3.37 -5.47
C SER A 95 -18.34 -3.73 -4.70
N TYR A 96 -18.36 -3.45 -3.40
CA TYR A 96 -19.46 -3.83 -2.51
C TYR A 96 -19.80 -5.34 -2.57
N ARG A 97 -20.84 -5.72 -3.32
CA ARG A 97 -21.38 -7.09 -3.39
C ARG A 97 -21.35 -7.67 -4.80
N SER A 98 -20.76 -6.97 -5.76
CA SER A 98 -20.70 -7.46 -7.15
C SER A 98 -19.37 -7.13 -7.78
N GLU A 99 -18.96 -8.00 -8.70
CA GLU A 99 -17.80 -7.72 -9.52
C GLU A 99 -18.13 -6.68 -10.58
N ILE A 100 -17.25 -5.71 -10.71
CA ILE A 100 -17.33 -4.63 -11.69
C ILE A 100 -16.09 -4.65 -12.59
N ALA A 101 -16.22 -4.06 -13.78
CA ALA A 101 -15.08 -3.92 -14.68
C ALA A 101 -14.18 -2.77 -14.23
N VAL A 102 -12.90 -3.07 -14.05
CA VAL A 102 -11.87 -2.08 -13.70
C VAL A 102 -11.19 -1.59 -14.97
N PRO A 103 -11.15 -0.28 -15.25
CA PRO A 103 -10.43 0.24 -16.41
C PRO A 103 -8.92 -0.05 -16.29
N PRO A 104 -8.24 -0.54 -17.35
CA PRO A 104 -6.78 -0.72 -17.32
C PRO A 104 -6.02 0.56 -16.97
N ARG A 105 -6.42 1.69 -17.55
CA ARG A 105 -5.87 3.02 -17.24
C ARG A 105 -5.94 3.36 -15.75
N PHE A 106 -6.99 2.94 -15.06
CA PHE A 106 -7.13 3.18 -13.62
C PHE A 106 -6.02 2.46 -12.84
N ILE A 107 -5.74 1.19 -13.18
CA ILE A 107 -4.66 0.42 -12.55
C ILE A 107 -3.28 0.96 -12.92
N GLU A 108 -3.07 1.37 -14.16
CA GLU A 108 -1.82 1.99 -14.60
C GLU A 108 -1.50 3.26 -13.78
N GLN A 109 -2.50 4.14 -13.59
CA GLN A 109 -2.35 5.33 -12.77
C GLN A 109 -2.14 4.99 -11.29
N MET A 110 -2.87 4.02 -10.75
CA MET A 110 -2.64 3.52 -9.38
C MET A 110 -1.20 3.02 -9.18
N CYS A 111 -0.64 2.29 -10.16
CA CYS A 111 0.77 1.88 -10.13
C CYS A 111 1.72 3.09 -10.17
N ALA A 112 1.44 4.07 -11.02
CA ALA A 112 2.21 5.31 -11.10
C ALA A 112 2.20 6.05 -9.75
N HIS A 113 1.04 6.20 -9.11
CA HIS A 113 0.90 6.82 -7.80
C HIS A 113 1.75 6.10 -6.73
N CYS A 114 1.71 4.77 -6.69
CA CYS A 114 2.53 3.98 -5.76
C CYS A 114 4.04 4.23 -5.98
N SER A 115 4.48 4.28 -7.24
CA SER A 115 5.86 4.60 -7.60
C SER A 115 6.26 6.01 -7.17
N ASP A 116 5.41 7.00 -7.44
CA ASP A 116 5.64 8.40 -7.12
C ASP A 116 5.69 8.65 -5.62
N MET A 117 4.83 7.99 -4.84
CA MET A 117 4.85 8.06 -3.38
C MET A 117 6.17 7.54 -2.80
N LEU A 118 6.70 6.44 -3.32
CA LEU A 118 8.02 5.92 -2.92
C LEU A 118 9.14 6.89 -3.34
N ALA A 119 9.08 7.43 -4.56
CA ALA A 119 10.07 8.37 -5.08
C ALA A 119 10.14 9.68 -4.27
N ALA A 120 8.98 10.20 -3.84
CA ALA A 120 8.88 11.41 -3.02
C ALA A 120 9.25 11.16 -1.53
N GLY A 121 9.38 9.89 -1.13
CA GLY A 121 9.52 9.48 0.26
C GLY A 121 8.27 9.76 1.09
N ALA A 122 7.10 9.80 0.44
CA ALA A 122 5.80 9.91 1.09
C ALA A 122 5.31 8.56 1.62
N ALA A 123 5.89 7.46 1.14
CA ALA A 123 5.77 6.12 1.70
C ALA A 123 7.18 5.49 1.79
N ALA A 124 7.40 4.67 2.81
CA ALA A 124 8.58 3.80 2.91
C ALA A 124 8.26 2.41 2.37
N TYR A 125 7.03 1.95 2.61
CA TYR A 125 6.52 0.63 2.23
C TYR A 125 5.09 0.74 1.69
N LEU A 126 4.76 -0.11 0.72
CA LEU A 126 3.41 -0.18 0.14
C LEU A 126 2.66 -1.35 0.78
N PHE A 127 2.13 -1.19 1.99
CA PHE A 127 1.38 -2.24 2.69
C PHE A 127 0.53 -1.68 3.84
N ARG A 128 -0.17 -2.58 4.55
CA ARG A 128 -1.17 -2.27 5.58
C ARG A 128 -0.78 -1.23 6.63
N LEU A 129 0.46 -1.24 7.15
CA LEU A 129 0.83 -0.33 8.24
C LEU A 129 1.47 1.00 7.80
N ASP A 130 1.72 1.19 6.50
CA ASP A 130 2.26 2.43 5.96
C ASP A 130 1.31 3.02 4.89
N ALA A 131 1.52 2.71 3.61
CA ALA A 131 0.65 3.11 2.52
C ALA A 131 -0.20 1.93 2.04
N PHE A 132 -1.47 1.90 2.47
CA PHE A 132 -2.36 0.74 2.27
C PHE A 132 -3.59 1.02 1.43
N HIS A 133 -4.15 2.22 1.55
CA HIS A 133 -5.44 2.53 0.96
C HIS A 133 -5.51 3.99 0.52
N ASN A 134 -6.49 4.27 -0.30
CA ASN A 134 -6.90 5.62 -0.62
C ASN A 134 -8.41 5.79 -0.55
N HIS A 135 -8.80 7.05 -0.46
CA HIS A 135 -10.14 7.52 -0.72
C HIS A 135 -10.18 8.15 -2.10
N LEU A 136 -11.17 7.78 -2.90
CA LEU A 136 -11.37 8.38 -4.21
C LEU A 136 -12.26 9.61 -4.10
N HIS A 137 -11.92 10.66 -4.85
CA HIS A 137 -12.59 11.95 -4.80
C HIS A 137 -12.85 12.49 -6.20
N LEU A 138 -14.02 13.11 -6.38
CA LEU A 138 -14.37 13.88 -7.58
C LEU A 138 -14.86 15.29 -7.19
N PRO A 139 -14.75 16.29 -8.09
CA PRO A 139 -15.35 17.60 -7.85
C PRO A 139 -16.86 17.46 -7.54
N ALA A 140 -17.38 18.22 -6.58
CA ALA A 140 -18.75 18.06 -6.10
C ALA A 140 -19.79 18.25 -7.22
N GLU A 141 -19.54 19.18 -8.14
CA GLU A 141 -20.38 19.42 -9.31
C GLU A 141 -20.45 18.20 -10.24
N VAL A 142 -19.36 17.43 -10.35
CA VAL A 142 -19.30 16.20 -11.15
C VAL A 142 -20.09 15.09 -10.50
N VAL A 143 -20.02 14.99 -9.17
CA VAL A 143 -20.83 14.00 -8.44
C VAL A 143 -22.32 14.32 -8.58
N GLN A 144 -22.69 15.59 -8.43
CA GLN A 144 -24.07 16.04 -8.56
C GLN A 144 -24.63 15.87 -9.98
N SER A 145 -23.87 16.22 -11.02
CA SER A 145 -24.36 16.14 -12.40
C SER A 145 -24.33 14.71 -12.96
N ASP A 146 -23.25 13.97 -12.68
CA ASP A 146 -22.90 12.78 -13.45
C ASP A 146 -23.12 11.47 -12.67
N HIS A 147 -23.22 11.53 -11.34
CA HIS A 147 -23.31 10.34 -10.49
C HIS A 147 -24.65 10.23 -9.75
N GLN A 148 -25.46 11.29 -9.72
CA GLN A 148 -26.77 11.27 -9.07
C GLN A 148 -27.70 10.22 -9.72
N GLY A 149 -28.33 9.38 -8.89
CA GLY A 149 -29.26 8.35 -9.34
C GLY A 149 -28.60 7.08 -9.87
N LEU A 150 -27.26 7.02 -9.97
CA LEU A 150 -26.56 5.78 -10.29
C LEU A 150 -26.58 4.81 -9.11
N SER A 151 -26.60 3.51 -9.41
CA SER A 151 -26.27 2.49 -8.40
C SER A 151 -24.81 2.66 -7.97
N ILE A 152 -24.47 2.18 -6.77
CA ILE A 152 -23.11 2.34 -6.25
C ILE A 152 -22.04 1.76 -7.18
N ASN A 153 -22.33 0.63 -7.83
CA ASN A 153 -21.42 0.00 -8.77
C ASN A 153 -21.28 0.76 -10.08
N ALA A 154 -22.40 1.29 -10.60
CA ALA A 154 -22.35 2.13 -11.80
C ALA A 154 -21.60 3.45 -11.51
N ALA A 155 -21.77 4.01 -10.32
CA ALA A 155 -21.01 5.17 -9.86
C ALA A 155 -19.51 4.84 -9.73
N SER A 156 -19.15 3.70 -9.12
CA SER A 156 -17.76 3.21 -9.02
C SER A 156 -17.10 3.04 -10.39
N GLU A 157 -17.76 2.35 -11.32
CA GLU A 157 -17.24 2.13 -12.68
C GLU A 157 -17.08 3.44 -13.44
N LYS A 158 -18.00 4.40 -13.24
CA LYS A 158 -17.93 5.72 -13.85
C LYS A 158 -16.78 6.55 -13.26
N ALA A 159 -16.64 6.57 -11.94
CA ALA A 159 -15.60 7.31 -11.24
C ALA A 159 -14.20 6.87 -11.69
N MET A 160 -13.93 5.55 -11.76
CA MET A 160 -12.63 5.02 -12.22
C MET A 160 -12.26 5.40 -13.67
N ARG A 161 -13.22 5.90 -14.46
CA ARG A 161 -12.99 6.37 -15.84
C ARG A 161 -12.84 7.88 -15.94
N ASP A 162 -13.18 8.62 -14.89
CA ASP A 162 -13.14 10.08 -14.91
C ASP A 162 -11.69 10.58 -14.75
N PRO A 163 -11.16 11.37 -15.70
CA PRO A 163 -9.81 11.90 -15.57
C PRO A 163 -9.64 12.91 -14.43
N ARG A 164 -10.73 13.48 -13.91
CA ARG A 164 -10.73 14.44 -12.78
C ARG A 164 -10.67 13.73 -11.43
N LEU A 165 -10.67 12.40 -11.42
CA LEU A 165 -10.55 11.60 -10.20
C LEU A 165 -9.23 11.92 -9.49
N VAL A 166 -9.31 12.01 -8.17
CA VAL A 166 -8.16 12.17 -7.27
C VAL A 166 -8.19 11.05 -6.25
N ALA A 167 -7.06 10.40 -6.02
CA ALA A 167 -6.87 9.49 -4.89
C ALA A 167 -6.17 10.24 -3.76
N LEU A 168 -6.79 10.24 -2.58
CA LEU A 168 -6.19 10.73 -1.36
C LEU A 168 -5.63 9.56 -0.56
N TYR A 169 -4.32 9.56 -0.32
CA TYR A 169 -3.62 8.54 0.44
C TYR A 169 -3.29 9.04 1.85
N HIS A 170 -3.43 8.14 2.82
CA HIS A 170 -2.99 8.34 4.20
C HIS A 170 -1.86 7.34 4.50
N ASN A 171 -0.63 7.83 4.42
CA ASN A 171 0.57 7.05 4.73
C ASN A 171 0.93 7.20 6.22
N TYR A 172 1.81 6.34 6.73
CA TYR A 172 2.22 6.35 8.14
C TYR A 172 1.05 6.41 9.14
N GLU A 173 -0.13 5.88 8.79
CA GLU A 173 -1.33 6.00 9.64
C GLU A 173 -1.17 5.29 10.99
N HIS A 174 -0.35 4.25 11.00
CA HIS A 174 -0.02 3.48 12.19
C HIS A 174 1.28 3.94 12.86
N THR A 175 1.75 5.16 12.56
CA THR A 175 2.84 5.82 13.28
C THR A 175 2.25 6.96 14.13
N PRO A 176 2.61 7.09 15.43
CA PRO A 176 2.09 8.20 16.23
C PRO A 176 2.68 9.51 15.73
N ILE A 177 2.03 10.66 16.02
CA ILE A 177 2.58 11.97 15.64
C ILE A 177 3.97 12.11 16.32
N PRO A 178 5.07 12.14 15.56
CA PRO A 178 6.39 12.24 16.15
C PRO A 178 6.66 13.69 16.61
N PRO A 179 7.54 13.90 17.61
CA PRO A 179 7.90 15.24 18.05
C PRO A 179 8.50 16.08 16.91
N LYS A 180 8.12 17.37 16.85
CA LYS A 180 8.68 18.32 15.88
C LYS A 180 10.21 18.35 15.97
N GLY A 181 10.89 18.46 14.83
CA GLY A 181 12.35 18.50 14.74
C GLY A 181 13.05 17.14 14.78
N THR A 182 12.30 16.03 14.91
CA THR A 182 12.86 14.68 14.74
C THR A 182 12.92 14.29 13.26
N PRO A 183 13.87 13.41 12.86
CA PRO A 183 13.90 12.88 11.49
C PRO A 183 12.58 12.20 11.07
N LEU A 184 11.90 11.54 12.01
CA LEU A 184 10.60 10.91 11.76
C LEU A 184 9.50 11.95 11.48
N TYR A 185 9.57 13.14 12.07
CA TYR A 185 8.64 14.22 11.77
C TYR A 185 8.78 14.75 10.34
N GLU A 186 9.99 14.78 9.79
CA GLU A 186 10.23 15.18 8.40
C GLU A 186 9.57 14.23 7.39
N VAL A 187 9.54 12.94 7.73
CA VAL A 187 8.83 11.92 6.96
C VAL A 187 7.32 12.02 7.17
N TYR A 188 6.88 12.15 8.43
CA TYR A 188 5.47 12.24 8.81
C TYR A 188 4.75 13.43 8.15
N LYS A 189 5.44 14.55 7.90
CA LYS A 189 4.90 15.70 7.14
C LYS A 189 4.44 15.34 5.72
N LYS A 190 4.88 14.22 5.16
CA LYS A 190 4.55 13.77 3.81
C LYS A 190 3.38 12.78 3.77
N ARG A 191 2.72 12.54 4.90
CA ARG A 191 1.78 11.44 5.06
C ARG A 191 0.47 11.56 4.28
N ASN A 192 0.07 12.76 3.90
CA ASN A 192 -1.14 12.98 3.12
C ASN A 192 -0.75 13.32 1.69
N VAL A 193 -1.22 12.52 0.74
CA VAL A 193 -0.86 12.66 -0.68
C VAL A 193 -2.12 12.70 -1.51
N ALA A 194 -2.26 13.73 -2.35
CA ALA A 194 -3.21 13.73 -3.46
C ALA A 194 -2.51 13.23 -4.72
N ALA A 195 -3.09 12.24 -5.39
CA ALA A 195 -2.62 11.74 -6.68
C ALA A 195 -3.72 11.82 -7.72
N TYR A 196 -3.36 12.19 -8.95
CA TYR A 196 -4.30 12.62 -9.98
C TYR A 196 -4.36 11.63 -11.14
N PHE A 197 -5.57 11.26 -11.56
CA PHE A 197 -5.78 10.35 -12.69
C PHE A 197 -5.71 11.04 -14.06
N ASP A 198 -5.22 12.27 -14.13
CA ASP A 198 -4.94 13.02 -15.36
C ASP A 198 -3.44 13.06 -15.73
N GLY A 199 -2.59 12.39 -14.94
CA GLY A 199 -1.14 12.29 -15.18
C GLY A 199 -0.31 13.44 -14.61
N ARG A 200 -0.93 14.34 -13.83
CA ARG A 200 -0.18 15.31 -13.02
C ARG A 200 0.63 14.60 -11.92
N PRO A 201 1.78 15.15 -11.51
CA PRO A 201 2.54 14.64 -10.36
C PRO A 201 1.69 14.63 -9.09
N ILE A 202 2.04 13.74 -8.16
CA ILE A 202 1.44 13.73 -6.82
C ILE A 202 1.72 15.04 -6.08
N GLU A 203 0.80 15.42 -5.20
CA GLU A 203 0.94 16.57 -4.30
C GLU A 203 1.00 16.09 -2.85
N ILE A 204 2.04 16.48 -2.13
CA ILE A 204 2.11 16.29 -0.67
C ILE A 204 1.32 17.41 -0.02
N LEU A 205 0.23 17.04 0.65
CA LEU A 205 -0.64 18.00 1.31
C LEU A 205 -0.06 18.42 2.65
N PRO A 206 -0.16 19.70 3.02
CA PRO A 206 0.33 20.17 4.31
C PRO A 206 -0.39 19.47 5.47
N LEU A 207 0.35 19.21 6.55
CA LEU A 207 -0.26 18.95 7.85
C LEU A 207 -0.84 20.27 8.38
N PRO A 208 -2.14 20.38 8.70
CA PRO A 208 -2.65 21.52 9.39
C PRO A 208 -2.14 21.46 10.82
N GLU A 209 -2.35 22.54 11.55
CA GLU A 209 -2.22 22.55 13.00
C GLU A 209 -3.41 21.76 13.60
N GLY A 210 -3.40 20.43 13.41
CA GLY A 210 -4.56 19.56 13.61
C GLY A 210 -4.50 18.36 12.66
N LYS A 211 -5.44 17.42 12.75
CA LYS A 211 -5.53 16.32 11.78
C LYS A 211 -5.95 16.92 10.42
N THR A 212 -5.14 16.87 9.36
CA THR A 212 -5.70 17.07 8.00
C THR A 212 -6.56 15.87 7.71
N THR A 213 -7.81 16.13 7.41
CA THR A 213 -8.69 15.19 6.74
C THR A 213 -8.92 15.73 5.33
N ALA A 214 -9.44 14.92 4.43
CA ALA A 214 -9.84 15.29 3.06
C ALA A 214 -10.75 16.56 2.92
N ALA A 215 -11.10 17.20 4.04
CA ALA A 215 -12.06 18.28 4.17
C ALA A 215 -11.67 19.60 3.47
N ASP A 216 -10.39 19.82 3.18
CA ASP A 216 -9.93 21.06 2.54
C ASP A 216 -9.99 21.01 1.00
N LEU A 217 -10.21 19.84 0.42
CA LEU A 217 -10.42 19.71 -1.02
C LEU A 217 -11.92 19.99 -1.31
N PRO A 218 -12.27 20.81 -2.32
CA PRO A 218 -13.66 21.03 -2.75
C PRO A 218 -14.18 19.81 -3.53
N MET A 219 -13.96 18.62 -2.99
CA MET A 219 -14.20 17.34 -3.63
C MET A 219 -15.05 16.45 -2.74
N GLN A 220 -15.89 15.65 -3.35
CA GLN A 220 -16.74 14.69 -2.68
C GLN A 220 -16.11 13.29 -2.80
N THR A 221 -16.03 12.59 -1.68
CA THR A 221 -15.62 11.18 -1.65
C THR A 221 -16.59 10.34 -2.47
N VAL A 222 -16.05 9.48 -3.32
CA VAL A 222 -16.78 8.52 -4.13
C VAL A 222 -16.28 7.11 -3.83
N ASN A 223 -17.16 6.13 -3.99
CA ASN A 223 -16.78 4.73 -3.87
C ASN A 223 -16.13 4.23 -5.17
N PRO A 224 -15.33 3.15 -5.10
CA PRO A 224 -14.90 2.46 -3.88
C PRO A 224 -13.62 3.07 -3.30
N ASP A 225 -13.35 2.81 -2.02
CA ASP A 225 -11.97 2.90 -1.52
C ASP A 225 -11.11 1.82 -2.18
N VAL A 226 -9.87 2.16 -2.51
CA VAL A 226 -8.93 1.21 -3.11
C VAL A 226 -7.85 0.86 -2.11
N LYS A 227 -7.67 -0.44 -1.90
CA LYS A 227 -6.59 -1.00 -1.10
C LYS A 227 -5.51 -1.58 -1.98
N PHE A 228 -4.27 -1.50 -1.52
CA PHE A 228 -3.13 -2.07 -2.18
C PHE A 228 -2.09 -2.55 -1.17
N ALA A 229 -1.38 -3.61 -1.53
CA ALA A 229 -0.29 -4.11 -0.72
C ALA A 229 0.73 -4.81 -1.60
N ALA A 230 2.00 -4.62 -1.26
CA ALA A 230 3.11 -5.32 -1.85
C ALA A 230 3.12 -6.76 -1.37
N HIS A 231 3.35 -7.68 -2.30
CA HIS A 231 3.41 -9.11 -2.03
C HIS A 231 4.25 -9.78 -3.11
N LYS A 232 5.09 -10.76 -2.74
CA LYS A 232 6.01 -11.47 -3.67
C LYS A 232 5.33 -12.03 -4.93
N ASN A 233 4.05 -12.41 -4.80
CA ASN A 233 3.21 -12.96 -5.89
C ASN A 233 2.15 -11.97 -6.40
N GLY A 234 2.32 -10.67 -6.17
CA GLY A 234 1.39 -9.63 -6.60
C GLY A 234 1.16 -9.62 -8.11
N LEU A 235 -0.06 -9.29 -8.54
CA LEU A 235 -0.46 -9.33 -9.95
C LEU A 235 0.10 -8.17 -10.78
N PHE A 236 0.37 -7.04 -10.14
CA PHE A 236 0.88 -5.83 -10.77
C PHE A 236 2.32 -5.60 -10.33
N SER A 237 3.05 -4.75 -11.05
CA SER A 237 4.45 -4.46 -10.72
C SER A 237 4.81 -3.02 -11.01
N ILE A 238 5.61 -2.44 -10.13
CA ILE A 238 6.30 -1.16 -10.33
C ILE A 238 7.81 -1.36 -10.19
N SER A 239 8.59 -0.42 -10.72
CA SER A 239 10.02 -0.37 -10.46
C SER A 239 10.38 0.79 -9.56
N HIS A 240 11.17 0.53 -8.53
CA HIS A 240 11.70 1.56 -7.64
C HIS A 240 13.16 1.25 -7.32
N LYS A 241 14.06 2.20 -7.59
CA LYS A 241 15.52 2.05 -7.32
C LYS A 241 16.15 0.79 -7.92
N GLY A 242 15.68 0.36 -9.10
CA GLY A 242 16.19 -0.83 -9.79
C GLY A 242 15.59 -2.15 -9.32
N GLU A 243 14.71 -2.12 -8.31
CA GLU A 243 13.99 -3.29 -7.83
C GLU A 243 12.59 -3.35 -8.43
N THR A 244 12.05 -4.57 -8.56
CA THR A 244 10.65 -4.79 -8.94
C THR A 244 9.83 -5.03 -7.69
N ILE A 245 8.85 -4.18 -7.42
CA ILE A 245 7.89 -4.36 -6.33
C ILE A 245 6.60 -4.86 -6.95
N ARG A 246 6.11 -6.02 -6.49
CA ARG A 246 4.84 -6.59 -6.94
C ARG A 246 3.71 -6.21 -6.00
N LEU A 247 2.57 -5.86 -6.57
CA LEU A 247 1.42 -5.28 -5.87
C LEU A 247 0.15 -6.04 -6.19
N ASP A 248 -0.72 -6.12 -5.19
CA ASP A 248 -2.14 -6.41 -5.37
C ASP A 248 -2.96 -5.15 -5.15
N PHE A 249 -4.08 -5.02 -5.87
CA PHE A 249 -5.10 -4.00 -5.65
C PHE A 249 -6.44 -4.66 -5.36
N SER A 250 -7.30 -4.00 -4.57
CA SER A 250 -8.66 -4.45 -4.26
C SER A 250 -9.60 -3.26 -4.09
N LEU A 251 -10.84 -3.38 -4.58
CA LEU A 251 -11.91 -2.38 -4.45
C LEU A 251 -12.87 -2.65 -3.28
N GLY A 252 -12.66 -3.73 -2.55
CA GLY A 252 -13.63 -4.23 -1.58
C GLY A 252 -13.01 -5.15 -0.55
N ASP A 253 -11.69 -5.07 -0.34
CA ASP A 253 -11.07 -5.71 0.79
C ASP A 253 -11.54 -4.97 2.05
N GLN A 254 -12.29 -5.63 2.93
CA GLN A 254 -12.72 -5.03 4.20
C GLN A 254 -11.70 -5.27 5.30
N ARG A 255 -10.71 -6.12 5.06
CA ARG A 255 -9.63 -6.34 6.00
C ARG A 255 -8.71 -5.14 5.91
N TYR A 256 -8.75 -4.27 6.93
CA TYR A 256 -7.48 -3.70 7.37
C TYR A 256 -6.62 -4.79 7.99
N TYR A 257 -7.24 -5.91 8.39
CA TYR A 257 -6.80 -6.86 9.39
C TYR A 257 -7.34 -8.26 9.18
#